data_AF-A0A2T7Q5M2-F1
#
_entry.id   AF-A0A2T7Q5M2-F1
#
_cell.length_a   1.000
_cell.length_b   1.000
_cell.length_c   1.000
_cell.angle_alpha   90.00
_cell.angle_beta   90.00
_cell.angle_gamma   90.00
#
_symmetry.space_group_name_H-M   'P 1'
#
loop_
_entity.id
_entity.type
_entity.pdbx_description
1 polymer ?
#
loop_
_entity_poly.entity_id
_entity_poly.type
_entity_poly.pdbx_seq_one_letter_code
_entity_poly.pdbx_strand_id
1 'polypeptide(L)'
;MLQRIQTVWLLLAGVFSFLTIKFPIYNGTKLTDGISEYTPLSAGSNLLLLILTVALGLIPLITIFLYKNRSLQIKLAFAALGIYIICSLFYFNTIKHFTQGATSFWSVFYFMIPVLLLFAIRGIYRDQKLVKSIDRLR
;
A
#
# COMPACT_ATOMS: atom_id res chain seq x y z
N MET A 1 16.07 11.14 15.05
CA MET A 1 16.99 10.71 13.96
C MET A 1 16.15 10.14 12.84
N LEU A 2 15.90 10.94 11.80
CA LEU A 2 15.04 10.63 10.64
C LEU A 2 15.75 9.73 9.60
N GLN A 3 17.02 9.42 9.84
CA GLN A 3 17.93 8.72 8.94
C GLN A 3 18.02 7.22 9.27
N ARG A 4 16.86 6.54 9.28
CA ARG A 4 16.82 5.08 9.43
C ARG A 4 16.20 4.49 8.18
N ILE A 5 16.68 3.33 7.73
CA ILE A 5 16.21 2.64 6.52
C ILE A 5 14.67 2.44 6.50
N GLN A 6 14.02 2.43 7.66
CA GLN A 6 12.56 2.37 7.82
C GLN A 6 11.79 3.49 7.12
N THR A 7 12.29 4.73 7.18
CA THR A 7 11.62 5.87 6.58
C THR A 7 11.67 5.79 5.06
N VAL A 8 12.74 5.21 4.50
CA VAL A 8 12.86 4.90 3.07
C VAL A 8 11.83 3.86 2.64
N TRP A 9 11.66 2.78 3.42
CA TRP A 9 10.64 1.76 3.13
C TRP A 9 9.21 2.33 3.15
N LEU A 10 8.89 3.17 4.15
CA LEU A 10 7.59 3.85 4.24
C LEU A 10 7.37 4.84 3.09
N LEU A 11 8.41 5.58 2.70
CA LEU A 11 8.35 6.53 1.60
C LEU A 11 8.10 5.81 0.27
N LEU A 12 8.85 4.75 -0.01
CA LEU A 12 8.66 3.92 -1.20
C LEU A 12 7.25 3.31 -1.24
N ALA A 13 6.75 2.81 -0.10
CA ALA A 13 5.38 2.29 -0.02
C ALA A 13 4.35 3.37 -0.36
N GLY A 14 4.54 4.59 0.14
CA GLY A 14 3.69 5.74 -0.20
C GLY A 14 3.72 6.07 -1.69
N VAL A 15 4.92 6.22 -2.26
CA VAL A 15 5.10 6.54 -3.69
C VAL A 15 4.48 5.46 -4.58
N PHE A 16 4.71 4.18 -4.29
CA PHE A 16 4.16 3.08 -5.08
C PHE A 16 2.63 3.01 -4.99
N SER A 17 2.05 3.36 -3.84
CA SER A 17 0.60 3.48 -3.69
C SER A 17 0.04 4.58 -4.61
N PHE A 18 0.68 5.75 -4.70
CA PHE A 18 0.26 6.80 -5.62
C PHE A 18 0.46 6.45 -7.10
N LEU A 19 1.55 5.76 -7.44
CA LEU A 19 1.78 5.28 -8.81
C LEU A 19 0.65 4.36 -9.27
N THR A 20 0.11 3.54 -8.36
CA THR A 20 -1.01 2.63 -8.63
C THR A 20 -2.32 3.37 -9.02
N ILE A 21 -2.43 4.67 -8.72
CA ILE A 21 -3.57 5.49 -9.17
C ILE A 21 -3.47 5.83 -10.66
N LYS A 22 -2.24 6.11 -11.13
CA LYS A 22 -2.00 6.50 -12.52
C LYS A 22 -1.81 5.29 -13.44
N PHE A 23 -1.21 4.22 -12.93
CA PHE A 23 -0.91 3.02 -13.71
C PHE A 23 -1.94 1.92 -13.44
N PRO A 24 -2.56 1.35 -14.49
CA PRO A 24 -3.55 0.29 -14.32
C PRO A 24 -2.90 -1.00 -13.85
N ILE A 25 -3.55 -1.68 -12.91
CA ILE A 25 -3.09 -2.96 -12.34
C ILE A 25 -3.53 -4.12 -13.23
N TYR A 26 -4.75 -4.04 -13.76
CA TYR A 26 -5.33 -5.07 -14.60
C TYR A 26 -5.96 -4.42 -15.82
N ASN A 27 -5.78 -5.03 -16.98
CA ASN A 27 -6.45 -4.61 -18.19
C ASN A 27 -7.33 -5.75 -18.67
N GLY A 28 -8.62 -5.48 -18.86
CA GLY A 28 -9.53 -6.51 -19.29
C GLY A 28 -10.69 -5.96 -20.08
N THR A 29 -11.40 -6.88 -20.70
CA THR A 29 -12.63 -6.63 -21.41
C THR A 29 -13.79 -6.86 -20.45
N LYS A 30 -14.64 -5.85 -20.31
CA LYS A 30 -15.89 -5.95 -19.56
C LYS A 30 -17.03 -5.96 -20.57
N LEU A 31 -18.06 -6.76 -20.30
CA LEU A 31 -19.32 -6.68 -21.03
C LEU A 31 -20.16 -5.56 -20.40
N THR A 32 -20.29 -4.45 -21.10
CA THR A 32 -21.17 -3.33 -20.76
C THR A 32 -22.25 -3.26 -21.84
N ASP A 33 -23.51 -3.48 -21.47
CA ASP A 33 -24.67 -3.48 -22.38
C ASP A 33 -24.50 -4.38 -23.63
N GLY A 34 -23.91 -5.57 -23.45
CA GLY A 34 -23.72 -6.55 -24.52
C GLY A 34 -22.56 -6.26 -25.46
N ILE A 35 -21.82 -5.16 -25.25
CA ILE A 35 -20.63 -4.79 -26.02
C ILE A 35 -19.38 -5.06 -25.19
N SER A 36 -18.39 -5.71 -25.81
CA SER A 36 -17.08 -5.96 -25.21
C SER A 36 -16.23 -4.70 -25.23
N GLU A 37 -16.06 -4.04 -24.07
CA GLU A 37 -15.27 -2.82 -23.94
C GLU A 37 -13.97 -3.07 -23.17
N TYR A 38 -12.84 -2.68 -23.76
CA TYR A 38 -11.53 -2.77 -23.12
C TYR A 38 -11.43 -1.67 -22.06
N THR A 39 -11.44 -2.06 -20.79
CA THR A 39 -11.44 -1.13 -19.67
C THR A 39 -10.21 -1.37 -18.78
N PRO A 40 -9.33 -0.37 -18.61
CA PRO A 40 -8.20 -0.47 -17.69
C PRO A 40 -8.70 -0.34 -16.25
N LEU A 41 -8.45 -1.35 -15.42
CA LEU A 41 -8.74 -1.34 -14.00
C LEU A 41 -7.58 -0.67 -13.25
N SER A 42 -7.74 0.62 -13.01
CA SER A 42 -6.88 1.40 -12.12
C SER A 42 -7.55 1.64 -10.77
N ALA A 43 -6.78 2.02 -9.74
CA ALA A 43 -7.29 2.45 -8.45
C ALA A 43 -8.26 3.63 -8.55
N GLY A 44 -8.16 4.44 -9.62
CA GLY A 44 -9.06 5.55 -9.91
C GLY A 44 -10.41 5.18 -10.51
N SER A 45 -10.64 3.92 -10.86
CA SER A 45 -11.89 3.46 -11.48
C SER A 45 -13.12 3.56 -10.57
N ASN A 46 -12.92 3.52 -9.26
CA ASN A 46 -13.97 3.59 -8.25
C ASN A 46 -13.60 4.63 -7.21
N LEU A 47 -14.53 5.54 -6.87
CA LEU A 47 -14.28 6.57 -5.85
C LEU A 47 -13.85 5.97 -4.51
N LEU A 48 -14.48 4.87 -4.08
CA LEU A 48 -14.10 4.15 -2.86
C LEU A 48 -12.66 3.62 -2.92
N LEU A 49 -12.27 3.03 -4.05
CA LEU A 49 -10.94 2.45 -4.25
C LEU A 49 -9.86 3.54 -4.34
N LEU A 50 -10.20 4.69 -4.93
CA LEU A 50 -9.36 5.88 -5.00
C LEU A 50 -9.10 6.43 -3.60
N ILE A 51 -10.14 6.61 -2.79
CA ILE A 51 -10.01 7.11 -1.41
C ILE A 51 -9.14 6.15 -0.58
N LEU A 52 -9.38 4.84 -0.67
CA LEU A 52 -8.57 3.84 0.04
C LEU A 52 -7.12 3.83 -0.42
N THR A 53 -6.85 3.98 -1.72
CA THR A 53 -5.50 4.00 -2.27
C THR A 53 -4.75 5.29 -1.89
N VAL A 54 -5.45 6.42 -1.85
CA VAL A 54 -4.90 7.69 -1.33
C VAL A 54 -4.57 7.56 0.16
N ALA A 55 -5.47 6.96 0.95
CA ALA A 55 -5.20 6.69 2.37
C ALA A 55 -3.99 5.76 2.55
N LEU A 56 -3.89 4.71 1.73
CA LEU A 56 -2.75 3.79 1.71
C LEU A 56 -1.42 4.48 1.39
N GLY A 57 -1.44 5.52 0.55
CA GLY A 57 -0.25 6.34 0.26
C GLY A 57 0.08 7.36 1.34
N LEU A 58 -0.94 8.00 1.93
CA LEU A 58 -0.77 9.05 2.95
C LEU A 58 -0.36 8.52 4.32
N ILE A 59 -0.91 7.38 4.76
CA ILE A 59 -0.63 6.82 6.08
C ILE A 59 0.88 6.54 6.28
N PRO A 60 1.60 5.88 5.35
CA PRO A 60 3.04 5.70 5.44
C PRO A 60 3.80 7.02 5.50
N LEU A 61 3.39 8.03 4.72
CA LEU A 61 4.01 9.35 4.72
C LEU A 61 3.85 10.07 6.07
N ILE A 62 2.63 10.07 6.62
CA ILE A 62 2.36 10.62 7.96
C ILE A 62 3.17 9.86 9.01
N THR A 63 3.29 8.54 8.85
CA THR A 63 4.05 7.67 9.77
C THR A 63 5.53 8.06 9.84
N ILE A 64 6.13 8.59 8.76
CA ILE A 64 7.51 9.08 8.76
C ILE A 64 7.69 10.25 9.75
N PHE A 65 6.74 11.18 9.79
CA PHE A 65 6.78 12.33 10.70
C PHE A 65 6.52 11.95 12.17
N LEU A 66 5.88 10.81 12.43
CA LEU A 66 5.66 10.27 13.78
C LEU A 66 6.89 9.58 14.40
N TYR A 67 8.11 9.97 14.01
CA TYR A 67 9.37 9.36 14.46
C TYR A 67 9.60 9.37 15.99
N LYS A 68 8.90 10.26 16.71
CA LYS A 68 8.96 10.31 18.18
C LYS A 68 8.21 9.13 18.83
N ASN A 69 7.13 8.66 18.21
CA ASN A 69 6.22 7.66 18.79
C ASN A 69 6.28 6.33 18.04
N ARG A 70 7.33 5.54 18.30
CA ARG A 70 7.58 4.24 17.64
C ARG A 70 6.39 3.27 17.74
N SER A 71 5.71 3.23 18.89
CA SER A 71 4.52 2.39 19.07
C SER A 71 3.37 2.79 18.14
N LEU A 72 3.18 4.10 17.88
CA LEU A 72 2.18 4.57 16.92
C LEU A 72 2.61 4.27 15.48
N GLN A 73 3.90 4.38 15.17
CA GLN A 73 4.40 4.05 13.82
C GLN A 73 4.11 2.60 13.43
N ILE A 74 4.30 1.65 14.36
CA ILE A 74 3.97 0.25 14.14
C ILE A 74 2.46 0.08 13.90
N LYS A 75 1.62 0.68 14.76
CA LYS A 75 0.15 0.60 14.61
C LYS A 75 -0.33 1.16 13.26
N LEU A 76 0.21 2.30 12.83
CA LEU A 76 -0.13 2.91 11.55
C LEU A 76 0.36 2.09 10.35
N ALA A 77 1.57 1.50 10.43
CA ALA A 77 2.06 0.63 9.38
C ALA A 77 1.22 -0.66 9.26
N PHE A 78 0.75 -1.23 10.37
CA PHE A 78 -0.24 -2.32 10.35
C PHE A 78 -1.60 -1.87 9.80
N ALA A 79 -2.05 -0.66 10.13
CA ALA A 79 -3.29 -0.10 9.56
C ALA A 79 -3.18 0.06 8.04
N ALA A 80 -2.03 0.52 7.53
CA ALA A 80 -1.75 0.59 6.10
C ALA A 80 -1.78 -0.81 5.44
N LEU A 81 -1.19 -1.84 6.07
CA LEU A 81 -1.32 -3.22 5.60
C LEU A 81 -2.78 -3.70 5.55
N GLY A 82 -3.59 -3.35 6.57
CA GLY A 82 -5.02 -3.67 6.59
C GLY A 82 -5.76 -3.03 5.41
N ILE A 83 -5.50 -1.76 5.12
CA ILE A 83 -6.08 -1.04 3.98
C ILE A 83 -5.65 -1.69 2.65
N TYR A 84 -4.37 -2.07 2.53
CA TYR A 84 -3.89 -2.79 1.35
C TYR A 84 -4.68 -4.08 1.11
N ILE A 85 -4.94 -4.87 2.15
CA ILE A 85 -5.73 -6.11 2.05
C ILE A 85 -7.16 -5.81 1.59
N ILE A 86 -7.79 -4.77 2.15
CA ILE A 86 -9.15 -4.35 1.74
C ILE A 86 -9.16 -3.95 0.26
N CYS A 87 -8.20 -3.15 -0.19
CA CYS A 87 -8.04 -2.81 -1.60
C CYS A 87 -7.87 -4.07 -2.46
N SER A 88 -7.03 -5.01 -2.04
CA SER A 88 -6.79 -6.27 -2.76
C SER A 88 -8.08 -7.08 -2.92
N LEU A 89 -8.88 -7.22 -1.85
CA LEU A 89 -10.17 -7.89 -1.92
C LEU A 89 -11.12 -7.21 -2.91
N PHE A 90 -11.13 -5.88 -2.94
CA PHE A 90 -11.92 -5.10 -3.89
C PHE A 90 -11.48 -5.35 -5.34
N TYR A 91 -10.17 -5.38 -5.59
CA TYR A 91 -9.61 -5.75 -6.90
C TYR A 91 -10.01 -7.18 -7.29
N PHE A 92 -9.87 -8.16 -6.40
CA PHE A 92 -10.28 -9.53 -6.67
C PHE A 92 -11.77 -9.64 -7.00
N ASN A 93 -12.63 -8.91 -6.30
CA ASN A 93 -14.05 -8.91 -6.61
C ASN A 93 -14.32 -8.28 -7.99
N THR A 94 -13.65 -7.16 -8.29
CA THR A 94 -13.84 -6.47 -9.57
C THR A 94 -13.31 -7.29 -10.75
N ILE A 95 -12.17 -7.97 -10.61
CA ILE A 95 -11.56 -8.83 -11.64
C ILE A 95 -12.49 -9.99 -12.01
N LYS A 96 -13.24 -10.58 -11.05
CA LYS A 96 -14.21 -11.64 -11.33
C LYS A 96 -15.33 -11.24 -12.30
N HIS A 97 -15.58 -9.94 -12.44
CA HIS A 97 -16.59 -9.42 -13.37
C HIS A 97 -16.04 -9.19 -14.78
N PHE A 98 -14.74 -9.35 -15.02
CA PHE A 98 -14.16 -9.31 -16.36
C PHE A 98 -14.24 -10.67 -17.02
N THR A 99 -14.53 -10.69 -18.32
CA THR A 99 -14.63 -11.93 -19.10
C THR A 99 -13.27 -12.40 -19.60
N GLN A 100 -12.41 -11.44 -19.97
CA GLN A 100 -11.04 -11.68 -20.39
C GLN A 100 -10.16 -10.52 -19.93
N GLY A 101 -8.90 -10.79 -19.61
CA GLY A 101 -7.94 -9.75 -19.27
C GLY A 101 -6.63 -10.31 -18.76
N ALA A 102 -5.65 -9.44 -18.68
CA ALA A 102 -4.30 -9.75 -18.22
C ALA A 102 -3.87 -8.75 -17.16
N THR A 103 -3.03 -9.22 -16.23
CA THR A 103 -2.34 -8.34 -15.30
C THR A 103 -1.37 -7.45 -16.07
N SER A 104 -1.41 -6.16 -15.76
CA SER A 104 -0.50 -5.18 -16.35
C SER A 104 0.90 -5.34 -15.76
N PHE A 105 1.94 -5.03 -16.53
CA PHE A 105 3.33 -5.00 -16.03
C PHE A 105 3.47 -4.06 -14.80
N TRP A 106 2.68 -2.99 -14.76
CA TRP A 106 2.67 -2.03 -13.66
C TRP A 106 2.10 -2.58 -12.35
N SER A 107 1.43 -3.75 -12.37
CA SER A 107 0.93 -4.41 -11.15
C SER A 107 2.05 -4.78 -10.17
N VAL A 108 3.29 -4.90 -10.64
CA VAL A 108 4.47 -5.15 -9.79
C VAL A 108 4.59 -4.11 -8.68
N PHE A 109 4.29 -2.84 -8.96
CA PHE A 109 4.34 -1.79 -7.93
C PHE A 109 3.33 -2.04 -6.82
N TYR A 110 2.13 -2.51 -7.16
CA TYR A 110 1.08 -2.84 -6.19
C TYR A 110 1.50 -4.00 -5.29
N PHE A 111 2.01 -5.09 -5.86
CA PHE A 111 2.47 -6.25 -5.09
C PHE A 111 3.70 -5.96 -4.22
N MET A 112 4.49 -4.94 -4.57
CA MET A 112 5.65 -4.53 -3.78
C MET A 112 5.26 -3.76 -2.50
N ILE A 113 4.12 -3.06 -2.47
CA ILE A 113 3.64 -2.29 -1.31
C ILE A 113 3.66 -3.09 0.01
N PRO A 114 3.02 -4.29 0.11
CA PRO A 114 3.01 -5.04 1.36
C PRO A 114 4.40 -5.48 1.81
N VAL A 115 5.30 -5.80 0.86
CA VAL A 115 6.70 -6.18 1.17
C VAL A 115 7.43 -5.01 1.82
N LEU A 116 7.30 -3.80 1.24
CA LEU A 116 7.90 -2.58 1.78
C LEU A 116 7.36 -2.24 3.18
N LEU A 117 6.05 -2.38 3.38
CA LEU A 117 5.41 -2.16 4.69
C LEU A 117 5.91 -3.16 5.74
N LEU A 118 6.05 -4.44 5.39
CA LEU A 118 6.60 -5.46 6.30
C LEU A 118 8.05 -5.18 6.70
N PHE A 119 8.89 -4.75 5.75
CA PHE A 119 10.26 -4.33 6.06
C PHE A 119 10.31 -3.08 6.94
N ALA A 120 9.43 -2.10 6.70
CA ALA A 120 9.29 -0.94 7.58
C ALA A 120 8.92 -1.37 9.02
N ILE A 121 7.90 -2.21 9.19
CA ILE A 121 7.45 -2.70 10.51
C ILE A 121 8.57 -3.43 11.24
N ARG A 122 9.24 -4.36 10.55
CA ARG A 122 10.36 -5.13 11.14
C ARG A 122 11.50 -4.20 11.56
N GLY A 123 11.79 -3.19 10.76
CA GLY A 123 12.77 -2.15 11.08
C GLY A 123 12.38 -1.37 12.34
N ILE A 124 11.15 -0.86 12.43
CA ILE A 124 10.64 -0.07 13.56
C ILE A 124 10.62 -0.90 14.86
N TYR A 125 10.28 -2.19 14.76
CA TYR A 125 10.23 -3.08 15.92
C TYR A 125 11.62 -3.35 16.53
N ARG A 126 12.63 -3.63 15.69
CA ARG A 126 14.03 -3.80 16.16
C ARG A 126 14.52 -2.55 16.88
N ASP A 127 14.19 -1.42 16.29
CA ASP A 127 14.47 -0.09 16.79
C ASP A 127 13.87 0.20 18.16
N GLN A 128 12.61 -0.17 18.35
CA GLN A 128 11.92 -0.04 19.63
C GLN A 128 12.56 -0.93 20.70
N LYS A 129 12.99 -2.14 20.32
CA LYS A 129 13.66 -3.09 21.24
C LYS A 129 15.02 -2.56 21.71
N LEU A 130 15.81 -1.95 20.81
CA LEU A 130 17.11 -1.36 21.14
C LEU A 130 17.01 -0.20 22.15
N VAL A 131 16.01 0.67 22.00
CA VAL A 131 15.78 1.75 22.97
C VAL A 131 15.38 1.20 24.33
N LYS A 132 14.45 0.24 24.36
CA LYS A 132 14.03 -0.42 25.61
C LYS A 132 15.16 -1.16 26.33
N SER A 133 16.12 -1.74 25.61
CA SER A 133 17.28 -2.37 26.25
C SER A 133 18.26 -1.37 26.86
N ILE A 134 18.39 -0.17 26.26
CA ILE A 134 19.26 0.89 26.80
C ILE A 134 18.65 1.49 28.07
N ASP A 135 17.33 1.72 28.09
CA ASP A 135 16.64 2.24 29.29
C ASP A 135 16.70 1.27 30.48
N ARG A 136 16.94 -0.03 30.26
CA ARG A 136 17.13 -1.00 31.36
C ARG A 136 18.50 -0.95 32.02
N LEU A 137 19.49 -0.33 31.37
CA LEU A 137 20.86 -0.23 31.86
C LEU A 137 21.15 1.13 32.52
N ARG A 138 20.20 2.05 32.47
CA ARG A 138 20.22 3.33 33.19
C ARG A 138 19.37 3.22 34.44
#